data_AF-T2AUW4-F1
#
_entry.id   AF-T2AUW4-F1
#
_cell.length_a   1.000
_cell.length_b   1.000
_cell.length_c   1.000
_cell.angle_alpha   90.00
_cell.angle_beta   90.00
_cell.angle_gamma   90.00
#
_symmetry.space_group_name_H-M   'P 1'
#
loop_
_entity.id
_entity.type
_entity.pdbx_description
1 polymer ?
#
loop_
_entity_poly.entity_id
_entity_poly.type
_entity_poly.pdbx_seq_one_letter_code
_entity_poly.pdbx_strand_id
1 'polypeptide(L)'
;LLLTCYVPLHCRWRSIPLWSLLAWLFTCNVIQGINSAIWSGNSSFKIPVWCDIASVLLYGAQLALPAACLCLSCDLRPRQQEPGVGKGPRLSVLSCVLCFVAPIIYMAMHIIVQDHRFDITENFGCTASVYASAPALVLVWLPPIMLCTATL
;
A
#
# COMPACT_ATOMS: atom_id res chain seq x y z
N LEU A 1 -12.00 13.90 -2.78
CA LEU A 1 -13.39 13.76 -3.27
C LEU A 1 -13.90 12.33 -3.13
N LEU A 2 -13.23 11.30 -3.68
CA LEU A 2 -13.63 9.89 -3.48
C LEU A 2 -13.59 9.43 -2.00
N LEU A 3 -12.60 9.89 -1.22
CA LEU A 3 -12.49 9.59 0.21
C LEU A 3 -13.69 10.11 1.01
N THR A 4 -14.21 11.30 0.68
CA THR A 4 -15.28 11.98 1.44
C THR A 4 -16.65 11.30 1.26
N CYS A 5 -16.91 10.70 0.10
CA CYS A 5 -18.12 9.91 -0.14
C CYS A 5 -18.10 8.52 0.51
N TYR A 6 -16.92 7.98 0.84
CA TYR A 6 -16.80 6.66 1.46
C TYR A 6 -17.02 6.69 2.99
N VAL A 7 -16.74 7.84 3.64
CA VAL A 7 -16.91 8.05 5.09
C VAL A 7 -18.34 7.81 5.62
N PRO A 8 -19.43 8.25 4.98
CA PRO A 8 -20.77 8.02 5.53
C PRO A 8 -21.23 6.55 5.47
N LEU A 9 -20.67 5.73 4.58
CA LEU A 9 -20.92 4.28 4.57
C LEU A 9 -20.09 3.53 5.66
N HIS A 10 -19.00 4.16 6.12
CA HIS A 10 -18.01 3.63 7.07
C HIS A 10 -18.51 3.57 8.53
N CYS A 11 -19.42 4.46 8.93
CA CYS A 11 -19.93 4.52 10.31
C CYS A 11 -20.70 3.27 10.78
N ARG A 12 -20.92 2.28 9.90
CA ARG A 12 -21.61 1.03 10.23
C ARG A 12 -20.69 -0.19 10.38
N TRP A 13 -19.41 -0.13 10.01
CA TRP A 13 -18.54 -1.32 9.99
C TRP A 13 -17.19 -1.09 10.67
N ARG A 14 -17.07 -1.58 11.92
CA ARG A 14 -15.83 -1.62 12.72
C ARG A 14 -14.89 -2.74 12.21
N SER A 15 -14.41 -2.63 10.97
CA SER A 15 -13.52 -3.62 10.35
C SER A 15 -12.07 -3.13 10.31
N ILE A 16 -11.16 -3.89 10.92
CA ILE A 16 -9.71 -3.66 10.93
C ILE A 16 -9.08 -3.44 9.54
N PRO A 17 -9.39 -4.24 8.48
CA PRO A 17 -8.77 -4.03 7.17
C PRO A 17 -9.13 -2.68 6.55
N LEU A 18 -10.30 -2.13 6.88
CA LEU A 18 -10.74 -0.84 6.37
C LEU A 18 -9.94 0.33 6.96
N TRP A 19 -9.64 0.26 8.26
CA TRP A 19 -8.78 1.25 8.91
C TRP A 19 -7.35 1.21 8.37
N SER A 20 -6.83 0.00 8.11
CA SER A 20 -5.51 -0.15 7.49
C SER A 20 -5.48 0.44 6.07
N LEU A 21 -6.49 0.14 5.25
CA LEU A 21 -6.63 0.69 3.90
C LEU A 21 -6.64 2.23 3.91
N LEU A 22 -7.42 2.84 4.80
CA LEU A 22 -7.49 4.30 4.94
C LEU A 22 -6.16 4.90 5.37
N ALA A 23 -5.48 4.28 6.34
CA ALA A 23 -4.17 4.74 6.80
C ALA A 23 -3.14 4.74 5.66
N TRP A 24 -3.04 3.62 4.92
CA TRP A 24 -2.14 3.51 3.77
C TRP A 24 -2.47 4.51 2.66
N LEU A 25 -3.76 4.66 2.30
CA LEU A 25 -4.18 5.65 1.29
C LEU A 25 -3.86 7.08 1.73
N PHE A 26 -4.12 7.42 2.99
CA PHE A 26 -3.80 8.73 3.52
C PHE A 26 -2.30 9.02 3.44
N THR A 27 -1.47 8.06 3.86
CA THR A 27 -0.01 8.14 3.76
C THR A 27 0.45 8.37 2.32
N CYS A 28 -0.06 7.61 1.34
CA CYS A 28 0.27 7.81 -0.08
C CYS A 28 -0.09 9.21 -0.58
N ASN A 29 -1.27 9.73 -0.20
CA ASN A 29 -1.69 11.08 -0.60
C ASN A 29 -0.80 12.16 0.01
N VAL A 30 -0.38 12.01 1.28
CA VAL A 30 0.54 12.94 1.93
C VAL A 30 1.90 12.94 1.24
N ILE A 31 2.45 11.78 0.91
CA ILE A 31 3.73 11.67 0.20
C ILE A 31 3.64 12.37 -1.16
N GLN A 32 2.60 12.10 -1.94
CA GLN A 32 2.42 12.73 -3.25
C GLN A 32 2.24 14.25 -3.13
N GLY A 33 1.47 14.72 -2.16
CA GLY A 33 1.30 16.15 -1.91
C GLY A 33 2.61 16.86 -1.57
N ILE A 34 3.46 16.24 -0.74
CA ILE A 34 4.78 16.78 -0.38
C ILE A 34 5.73 16.74 -1.58
N ASN A 35 5.73 15.64 -2.35
CA ASN A 35 6.54 15.53 -3.56
C ASN A 35 6.18 16.61 -4.58
N SER A 36 4.89 16.80 -4.87
CA SER A 36 4.44 17.87 -5.78
C SER A 36 4.76 19.27 -5.24
N ALA A 37 4.70 19.50 -3.92
CA ALA A 37 5.05 20.79 -3.34
C ALA A 37 6.55 21.13 -3.46
N ILE A 38 7.44 20.15 -3.26
CA ILE A 38 8.90 20.37 -3.24
C ILE A 38 9.48 20.42 -4.67
N TRP A 39 8.95 19.60 -5.58
CA TRP A 39 9.44 19.40 -6.96
C TRP A 39 8.52 20.02 -8.03
N SER A 40 7.66 20.98 -7.66
CA SER A 40 6.89 21.78 -8.62
C SER A 40 7.84 22.57 -9.54
N GLY A 41 7.90 22.18 -10.82
CA GLY A 41 8.72 22.84 -11.84
C GLY A 41 10.24 22.79 -11.60
N ASN A 42 10.74 21.86 -10.79
CA ASN A 42 12.17 21.71 -10.52
C ASN A 42 12.54 20.24 -10.32
N SER A 43 13.66 19.81 -10.93
CA SER A 43 14.26 18.47 -10.80
C SER A 43 15.54 18.47 -9.90
N SER A 44 15.72 19.51 -9.08
CA SER A 44 16.92 19.64 -8.24
C SER A 44 17.00 18.62 -7.08
N PHE A 45 18.23 18.20 -6.80
CA PHE A 45 18.58 17.31 -5.69
C PHE A 45 18.52 18.06 -4.35
N LYS A 46 17.34 18.07 -3.69
CA LYS A 46 17.12 18.86 -2.47
C LYS A 46 17.26 18.06 -1.17
N ILE A 47 16.59 16.91 -1.04
CA ILE A 47 16.45 16.21 0.26
C ILE A 47 16.55 14.68 0.06
N PRO A 48 17.76 14.09 0.04
CA PRO A 48 17.94 12.67 -0.21
C PRO A 48 17.30 11.77 0.86
N VAL A 49 17.24 12.23 2.13
CA VAL A 49 16.63 11.46 3.23
C VAL A 49 15.12 11.32 3.05
N TRP A 50 14.44 12.36 2.53
CA TRP A 50 13.01 12.30 2.25
C TRP A 50 12.71 11.27 1.17
N CYS A 51 13.53 11.27 0.12
CA CYS A 51 13.38 10.39 -1.04
C CYS A 51 13.54 8.92 -0.69
N ASP A 52 14.44 8.58 0.23
CA ASP A 52 14.63 7.23 0.75
C ASP A 52 13.37 6.72 1.46
N ILE A 53 12.84 7.51 2.39
CA ILE A 53 11.65 7.17 3.19
C ILE A 53 10.40 7.11 2.30
N ALA A 54 10.19 8.13 1.46
CA ALA A 54 9.03 8.22 0.59
C ALA A 54 8.96 7.04 -0.38
N SER A 55 10.10 6.65 -0.95
CA SER A 55 10.20 5.53 -1.88
C SER A 55 9.81 4.21 -1.21
N VAL A 56 10.47 3.84 -0.11
CA VAL A 56 10.19 2.59 0.61
C VAL A 56 8.72 2.50 1.03
N LEU A 57 8.17 3.61 1.53
CA LEU A 57 6.79 3.69 1.98
C LEU A 57 5.79 3.52 0.84
N LEU A 58 6.05 4.13 -0.32
CA LEU A 58 5.22 4.01 -1.51
C LEU A 58 5.25 2.58 -2.10
N TYR A 59 6.42 1.91 -2.06
CA TYR A 59 6.55 0.52 -2.49
C TYR A 59 5.74 -0.44 -1.61
N GLY A 60 5.84 -0.32 -0.29
CA GLY A 60 5.04 -1.18 0.59
C GLY A 60 3.54 -0.91 0.47
N ALA A 61 3.12 0.31 0.12
CA ALA A 61 1.72 0.61 -0.14
C ALA A 61 1.16 -0.14 -1.37
N GLN A 62 1.98 -0.40 -2.40
CA GLN A 62 1.54 -1.17 -3.57
C GLN A 62 1.13 -2.60 -3.20
N LEU A 63 1.71 -3.18 -2.14
CA LEU A 63 1.33 -4.49 -1.62
C LEU A 63 0.21 -4.40 -0.57
N ALA A 64 0.29 -3.39 0.31
CA ALA A 64 -0.67 -3.23 1.41
C ALA A 64 -2.09 -2.93 0.92
N LEU A 65 -2.24 -2.13 -0.14
CA LEU A 65 -3.54 -1.75 -0.71
C LEU A 65 -4.34 -2.97 -1.24
N PRO A 66 -3.82 -3.80 -2.16
CA PRO A 66 -4.55 -4.98 -2.63
C PRO A 66 -4.76 -6.02 -1.52
N ALA A 67 -3.80 -6.18 -0.59
CA ALA A 67 -3.96 -7.05 0.57
C ALA A 67 -5.13 -6.58 1.49
N ALA A 68 -5.23 -5.28 1.76
CA ALA A 68 -6.33 -4.73 2.55
C ALA A 68 -7.68 -4.86 1.83
N CYS A 69 -7.72 -4.67 0.51
CA CYS A 69 -8.91 -4.90 -0.32
C CYS A 69 -9.39 -6.36 -0.28
N LEU A 70 -8.47 -7.32 -0.38
CA LEU A 70 -8.76 -8.74 -0.19
C LEU A 70 -9.36 -9.02 1.18
N CYS A 71 -8.68 -8.62 2.26
CA CYS A 71 -9.18 -8.84 3.61
C CYS A 71 -10.55 -8.21 3.84
N LEU A 72 -10.82 -7.05 3.22
CA LEU A 72 -12.13 -6.41 3.24
C LEU A 72 -13.17 -7.23 2.47
N SER A 73 -12.87 -7.73 1.28
CA SER A 73 -13.79 -8.60 0.53
C SER A 73 -14.11 -9.92 1.26
N CYS A 74 -13.12 -10.54 1.91
CA CYS A 74 -13.29 -11.72 2.74
C CYS A 74 -14.13 -11.45 4.00
N ASP A 75 -14.07 -10.23 4.56
CA ASP A 75 -14.95 -9.81 5.64
C ASP A 75 -16.40 -9.63 5.16
N LEU A 76 -16.58 -8.97 4.01
CA LEU A 76 -17.91 -8.63 3.52
C LEU A 76 -18.68 -9.84 2.96
N ARG A 77 -18.01 -10.79 2.30
CA ARG A 77 -18.64 -11.95 1.65
C ARG A 77 -19.56 -12.79 2.58
N PRO A 78 -19.11 -13.29 3.75
CA PRO A 78 -19.97 -14.06 4.64
C PRO A 78 -21.10 -13.23 5.24
N ARG A 79 -20.92 -11.92 5.44
CA ARG A 79 -21.96 -11.03 5.99
C ARG A 79 -23.11 -10.77 5.02
N GLN A 80 -22.87 -10.89 3.71
CA GLN A 80 -23.91 -10.81 2.69
C GLN A 80 -24.72 -12.11 2.59
N GLN A 81 -24.06 -13.27 2.80
CA GLN A 81 -24.69 -14.58 2.70
C GLN A 81 -25.46 -14.97 3.98
N GLU A 82 -24.90 -14.67 5.16
CA GLU A 82 -25.51 -14.98 6.46
C GLU A 82 -25.35 -13.80 7.43
N PRO A 83 -26.34 -12.90 7.53
CA PRO A 83 -26.30 -11.76 8.44
C PRO A 83 -26.36 -12.25 9.90
N GLY A 84 -25.20 -12.40 10.54
CA GLY A 84 -25.08 -12.84 11.94
C GLY A 84 -23.86 -13.72 12.23
N VAL A 85 -23.21 -14.27 11.19
CA VAL A 85 -21.96 -15.02 11.38
C VAL A 85 -20.84 -14.05 11.76
N GLY A 86 -20.45 -14.11 13.03
CA GLY A 86 -19.32 -13.37 13.56
C GLY A 86 -18.00 -13.84 12.93
N LYS A 87 -17.02 -12.94 12.84
CA LYS A 87 -15.68 -13.31 12.39
C LYS A 87 -15.08 -14.32 13.37
N GLY A 88 -14.57 -15.42 12.84
CA GLY A 88 -13.64 -16.26 13.61
C GLY A 88 -12.38 -15.45 13.97
N PRO A 89 -11.80 -15.62 15.17
CA PRO A 89 -10.61 -14.88 15.60
C PRO A 89 -9.43 -15.07 14.64
N ARG A 90 -9.36 -16.22 13.97
CA ARG A 90 -8.32 -16.56 12.99
C ARG A 90 -8.30 -15.63 11.78
N LEU A 91 -9.46 -15.25 11.24
CA LEU A 91 -9.55 -14.38 10.06
C LEU A 91 -9.15 -12.94 10.39
N SER A 92 -9.48 -12.49 11.60
CA SER A 92 -9.10 -11.16 12.10
C SER A 92 -7.58 -11.04 12.28
N VAL A 93 -6.93 -12.07 12.85
CA VAL A 93 -5.48 -12.11 13.02
C VAL A 93 -4.78 -12.16 11.66
N LEU A 94 -5.25 -13.02 10.74
CA LEU A 94 -4.71 -13.11 9.39
C LEU A 94 -4.79 -11.77 8.66
N SER A 95 -5.89 -11.04 8.82
CA SER A 95 -6.06 -9.70 8.22
C SER A 95 -5.03 -8.71 8.75
N CYS A 96 -4.75 -8.71 10.06
CA CYS A 96 -3.69 -7.87 10.64
C CYS A 96 -2.31 -8.23 10.09
N VAL A 97 -1.99 -9.53 10.01
CA VAL A 97 -0.71 -10.01 9.50
C VAL A 97 -0.52 -9.60 8.04
N LEU A 98 -1.53 -9.79 7.20
CA LEU A 98 -1.44 -9.46 5.78
C LEU A 98 -1.36 -7.94 5.53
N CYS A 99 -2.07 -7.13 6.32
CA CYS A 99 -2.12 -5.67 6.14
C CYS A 99 -0.92 -4.92 6.71
N PHE A 100 -0.18 -5.50 7.67
CA PHE A 100 0.95 -4.84 8.33
C PHE A 100 2.27 -5.61 8.20
N VAL A 101 2.28 -6.92 8.44
CA VAL A 101 3.53 -7.71 8.44
C VAL A 101 4.03 -7.93 7.02
N ALA A 102 3.14 -8.26 6.08
CA ALA A 102 3.51 -8.44 4.67
C ALA A 102 4.16 -7.19 4.04
N PRO A 103 3.60 -5.97 4.17
CA PRO A 103 4.26 -4.79 3.61
C PRO A 103 5.59 -4.46 4.29
N ILE A 104 5.76 -4.73 5.59
CA ILE A 104 7.04 -4.53 6.28
C ILE A 104 8.12 -5.47 5.73
N ILE A 105 7.81 -6.75 5.56
CA ILE A 105 8.74 -7.73 4.97
C ILE A 105 9.11 -7.31 3.54
N TYR A 106 8.12 -6.87 2.78
CA TYR A 106 8.31 -6.41 1.41
C TYR A 106 9.20 -5.16 1.32
N MET A 107 9.00 -4.20 2.22
CA MET A 107 9.86 -3.02 2.35
C MET A 107 11.30 -3.40 2.70
N ALA A 108 11.49 -4.30 3.67
CA ALA A 108 12.83 -4.76 4.07
C ALA A 108 13.56 -5.46 2.91
N MET A 109 12.83 -6.26 2.13
CA MET A 109 13.39 -6.93 0.97
C MET A 109 13.74 -5.94 -0.16
N HIS A 110 12.95 -4.89 -0.34
CA HIS A 110 13.24 -3.84 -1.31
C HIS A 110 14.55 -3.10 -1.02
N ILE A 111 14.86 -2.83 0.26
CA ILE A 111 16.12 -2.17 0.66
C ILE A 111 17.35 -2.95 0.18
N ILE A 112 17.28 -4.30 0.14
CA ILE A 112 18.40 -5.16 -0.26
C ILE A 112 18.62 -5.12 -1.78
N VAL A 113 17.59 -4.85 -2.57
CA VAL A 113 17.61 -4.93 -4.05
C VAL A 113 17.88 -3.57 -4.71
N GLN A 114 17.99 -2.49 -3.94
CA GLN A 114 18.28 -1.15 -4.47
C GLN A 114 19.76 -1.01 -4.88
N ASP A 115 20.05 -1.13 -6.19
CA ASP A 115 21.38 -0.95 -6.78
C ASP A 115 21.74 0.54 -7.00
N HIS A 116 20.75 1.40 -7.25
CA HIS A 116 20.89 2.86 -7.37
C HIS A 116 19.97 3.55 -6.37
N ARG A 117 20.49 4.60 -5.72
CA ARG A 117 19.89 5.16 -4.51
C ARG A 117 18.51 5.78 -4.78
N PHE A 118 18.34 6.64 -5.79
CA PHE A 118 17.07 7.28 -6.14
C PHE A 118 17.12 7.88 -7.54
N ASP A 119 15.97 7.97 -8.22
CA ASP A 119 15.79 8.77 -9.44
C ASP A 119 14.81 9.92 -9.15
N ILE A 120 15.03 11.09 -9.76
CA ILE A 120 14.22 12.29 -9.54
C ILE A 120 13.50 12.61 -10.83
N THR A 121 12.18 12.42 -10.82
CA THR A 121 11.32 12.78 -11.94
C THR A 121 10.71 14.16 -11.68
N GLU A 122 10.84 15.07 -12.66
CA GLU A 122 10.26 16.40 -12.57
C GLU A 122 8.73 16.33 -12.32
N ASN A 123 8.22 17.14 -11.40
CA ASN A 123 6.81 17.19 -10.93
C ASN A 123 6.30 15.99 -10.11
N PHE A 124 6.85 14.78 -10.28
CA PHE A 124 6.50 13.60 -9.49
C PHE A 124 7.39 13.43 -8.24
N GLY A 125 8.56 14.06 -8.24
CA GLY A 125 9.52 14.02 -7.15
C GLY A 125 10.38 12.76 -7.17
N CYS A 126 10.70 12.27 -5.98
CA CYS A 126 11.57 11.11 -5.83
C CYS A 126 10.84 9.80 -6.05
N THR A 127 11.40 8.98 -6.95
CA THR A 127 10.95 7.62 -7.21
C THR A 127 12.13 6.67 -6.98
N ALA A 128 11.85 5.45 -6.51
CA ALA A 128 12.94 4.48 -6.39
C ALA A 128 13.37 4.07 -7.79
N SER A 129 14.68 4.11 -8.04
CA SER A 129 15.28 3.48 -9.19
C SER A 129 15.17 1.96 -9.01
N VAL A 130 14.12 1.36 -9.56
CA VAL A 130 14.00 -0.11 -9.64
C VAL A 130 14.57 -0.55 -10.97
N TYR A 131 15.78 -1.08 -10.95
CA TYR A 131 16.28 -1.83 -12.08
C TYR A 131 15.41 -3.08 -12.24
N ALA A 132 14.95 -3.36 -13.47
CA ALA A 132 14.15 -4.54 -13.80
C ALA A 132 15.02 -5.81 -13.80
N SER A 133 15.65 -6.11 -12.67
CA SER A 133 16.34 -7.36 -12.44
C SER A 133 15.29 -8.48 -12.42
N ALA A 134 15.50 -9.58 -13.13
CA ALA A 134 14.60 -10.75 -13.16
C ALA A 134 14.03 -11.16 -11.77
N PRO A 135 14.80 -11.15 -10.66
CA PRO A 135 14.25 -11.43 -9.33
C PRO A 135 13.35 -10.31 -8.78
N ALA A 136 13.62 -9.04 -9.08
CA ALA A 136 12.77 -7.92 -8.68
C ALA A 136 11.42 -7.97 -9.40
N LEU A 137 11.39 -8.37 -10.67
CA LEU A 137 10.14 -8.48 -11.43
C LEU A 137 9.24 -9.58 -10.85
N VAL A 138 9.83 -10.74 -10.55
CA VAL A 138 9.16 -11.86 -9.90
C VAL A 138 8.64 -11.44 -8.52
N LEU A 139 9.47 -10.86 -7.65
CA LEU A 139 9.06 -10.53 -6.29
C LEU A 139 8.18 -9.29 -6.13
N VAL A 140 8.25 -8.32 -7.04
CA VAL A 140 7.44 -7.10 -6.99
C VAL A 140 6.08 -7.31 -7.66
N TRP A 141 6.02 -8.08 -8.75
CA TRP A 141 4.78 -8.27 -9.50
C TRP A 141 4.00 -9.52 -9.10
N LEU A 142 4.63 -10.62 -8.68
CA LEU A 142 3.88 -11.83 -8.29
C LEU A 142 2.97 -11.60 -7.07
N PRO A 143 3.41 -10.97 -5.97
CA PRO A 143 2.54 -10.81 -4.81
C PRO A 143 1.25 -10.03 -5.11
N PRO A 144 1.26 -8.85 -5.76
CA PRO A 144 0.02 -8.14 -6.08
C PRO A 144 -0.81 -8.91 -7.12
N ILE A 145 -0.21 -9.61 -8.08
CA ILE A 145 -0.97 -10.41 -9.05
C ILE A 145 -1.65 -11.59 -8.36
N MET A 146 -0.95 -12.34 -7.51
CA MET A 146 -1.50 -13.45 -6.73
C MET A 146 -2.65 -12.96 -5.84
N LEU A 147 -2.46 -11.83 -5.18
CA LEU A 147 -3.50 -11.20 -4.36
C LEU A 147 -4.71 -10.76 -5.21
N CYS A 148 -4.50 -10.14 -6.36
CA CYS A 148 -5.58 -9.78 -7.28
C CYS A 148 -6.33 -11.02 -7.80
N THR A 149 -5.64 -12.10 -8.17
CA THR A 149 -6.32 -13.33 -8.60
C THR A 149 -7.11 -14.00 -7.49
N ALA A 150 -6.71 -13.84 -6.22
CA ALA A 150 -7.45 -14.35 -5.07
C ALA A 150 -8.71 -13.54 -4.73
N THR A 151 -8.89 -12.34 -5.31
CA THR A 151 -10.10 -11.51 -5.11
C THR A 151 -11.28 -11.92 -5.99
N LEU A 152 -11.00 -12.50 -7.16
CA LEU A 152 -11.97 -12.97 -8.17
C LEU A 152 -12.69 -14.23 -7.69
#